data_AF-A0A7W0G6M5-F1
#
_entry.id   AF-A0A7W0G6M5-F1
#
_cell.length_a   1.000
_cell.length_b   1.000
_cell.length_c   1.000
_cell.angle_alpha   90.00
_cell.angle_beta   90.00
_cell.angle_gamma   90.00
#
_symmetry.space_group_name_H-M   'P 1'
#
loop_
_entity.id
_entity.type
_entity.pdbx_description
1 polymer ?
#
loop_
_entity_poly.entity_id
_entity_poly.type
_entity_poly.pdbx_seq_one_letter_code
_entity_poly.pdbx_strand_id
1 'polypeptide(L)'
;MRVKIFAASLGLLCALAAGLQRASAVNTQAASQLESSAADLPTLALSPTPVASNVPLPIGMTHAGDGSNRLFIIQQAGRIRIVKNNALLAAPFLDITTRVSCCGERGLLG
;
A
#
# COMPACT_ATOMS: atom_id res chain seq x y z
N MET A 1 4.64 53.15 -49.48
CA MET A 1 3.73 52.40 -48.60
C MET A 1 2.31 52.55 -49.15
N ARG A 2 1.76 51.52 -49.80
CA ARG A 2 0.42 51.56 -50.42
C ARG A 2 -0.53 50.65 -49.62
N VAL A 3 -1.61 51.24 -49.14
CA VAL A 3 -2.74 50.64 -48.41
C VAL A 3 -3.53 49.70 -49.33
N LYS A 4 -3.97 48.55 -48.81
CA LYS A 4 -5.13 47.79 -49.34
C LYS A 4 -5.89 47.08 -48.19
N ILE A 5 -7.19 47.36 -48.08
CA ILE A 5 -8.22 46.72 -47.25
C ILE A 5 -9.24 46.08 -48.23
N PHE A 6 -9.70 44.84 -48.03
CA PHE A 6 -10.90 44.20 -48.63
C PHE A 6 -11.26 42.94 -47.78
N ALA A 7 -12.36 42.88 -47.00
CA ALA A 7 -13.75 42.41 -47.31
C ALA A 7 -13.84 40.92 -47.72
N ALA A 8 -14.85 40.08 -47.45
CA ALA A 8 -16.08 40.02 -46.64
C ALA A 8 -16.73 38.61 -46.88
N SER A 9 -17.73 38.23 -46.06
CA SER A 9 -18.83 37.24 -46.28
C SER A 9 -18.49 35.73 -46.40
N LEU A 10 -19.05 34.80 -45.61
CA LEU A 10 -20.44 34.38 -45.26
C LEU A 10 -20.88 33.16 -46.10
N GLY A 11 -21.11 32.02 -45.45
CA GLY A 11 -21.79 30.85 -46.03
C GLY A 11 -22.29 29.97 -44.88
N LEU A 12 -23.54 30.11 -44.44
CA LEU A 12 -24.79 29.60 -45.02
C LEU A 12 -25.13 28.19 -44.50
N LEU A 13 -26.12 28.18 -43.58
CA LEU A 13 -27.19 27.21 -43.35
C LEU A 13 -26.95 25.71 -43.62
N CYS A 14 -27.19 24.89 -42.59
CA CYS A 14 -27.83 23.59 -42.77
C CYS A 14 -28.95 23.40 -41.74
N ALA A 15 -30.09 22.96 -42.25
CA ALA A 15 -31.42 22.93 -41.67
C ALA A 15 -31.61 21.74 -40.69
N LEU A 16 -32.35 21.92 -39.58
CA LEU A 16 -33.73 21.46 -39.38
C LEU A 16 -33.89 19.94 -39.12
N ALA A 17 -34.20 19.56 -37.88
CA ALA A 17 -34.93 18.34 -37.56
C ALA A 17 -35.82 18.58 -36.32
N ALA A 18 -37.10 18.30 -36.51
CA ALA A 18 -38.19 18.45 -35.55
C ALA A 18 -38.17 17.36 -34.46
N GLY A 19 -38.80 17.63 -33.31
CA GLY A 19 -39.13 16.60 -32.34
C GLY A 19 -39.78 17.17 -31.08
N LEU A 20 -41.10 17.21 -31.04
CA LEU A 20 -41.90 17.49 -29.85
C LEU A 20 -42.11 16.16 -29.10
N GLN A 21 -41.54 15.99 -27.91
CA GLN A 21 -41.78 14.80 -27.08
C GLN A 21 -42.35 15.21 -25.72
N ARG A 22 -43.61 14.84 -25.50
CA ARG A 22 -44.29 14.84 -24.20
C ARG A 22 -44.53 13.38 -23.85
N ALA A 23 -43.89 12.87 -22.80
CA ALA A 23 -44.44 11.86 -21.91
C ALA A 23 -43.46 11.53 -20.78
N SER A 24 -43.92 11.85 -19.56
CA SER A 24 -43.67 11.15 -18.30
C SER A 24 -42.22 10.79 -17.94
N ALA A 25 -41.55 11.71 -17.26
CA ALA A 25 -40.46 11.35 -16.36
C ALA A 25 -41.03 10.50 -15.22
N VAL A 26 -41.11 9.19 -15.42
CA VAL A 26 -41.19 8.25 -14.29
C VAL A 26 -39.83 8.37 -13.60
N ASN A 27 -39.86 8.91 -12.38
CA ASN A 27 -38.67 9.11 -11.57
C ASN A 27 -38.11 7.75 -11.12
N THR A 28 -37.30 7.11 -11.97
CA THR A 28 -36.59 5.85 -11.68
C THR A 28 -35.39 6.06 -10.74
N GLN A 29 -35.39 7.12 -9.93
CA GLN A 29 -34.26 7.48 -9.06
C GLN A 29 -34.45 7.09 -7.59
N ALA A 30 -35.58 6.49 -7.22
CA ALA A 30 -35.86 6.13 -5.83
C ALA A 30 -35.13 4.86 -5.34
N ALA A 31 -34.48 4.08 -6.21
CA ALA A 31 -33.86 2.80 -5.84
C ALA A 31 -32.34 2.89 -5.55
N SER A 32 -31.67 4.00 -5.87
CA SER A 32 -30.20 4.11 -5.72
C SER A 32 -29.75 4.88 -4.47
N GLN A 33 -30.66 5.18 -3.54
CA GLN A 33 -30.35 6.03 -2.36
C GLN A 33 -30.09 5.24 -1.06
N LEU A 34 -29.99 3.91 -1.12
CA LEU A 34 -29.62 3.07 0.03
C LEU A 34 -28.20 2.51 -0.05
N GLU A 35 -27.48 2.80 -1.12
CA GLU A 35 -26.15 2.24 -1.38
C GLU A 35 -25.09 3.33 -1.17
N SER A 36 -24.22 3.10 -0.18
CA SER A 36 -23.02 3.89 0.12
C SER A 36 -23.19 5.11 1.03
N SER A 37 -23.43 4.85 2.31
CA SER A 37 -22.70 5.58 3.35
C SER A 37 -21.50 4.73 3.75
N ALA A 38 -20.49 4.66 2.87
CA ALA A 38 -19.19 4.11 3.25
C ALA A 38 -18.59 5.05 4.31
N ALA A 39 -18.35 4.52 5.52
CA ALA A 39 -17.69 5.26 6.57
C ALA A 39 -16.32 5.75 6.09
N ASP A 40 -16.10 7.06 6.14
CA ASP A 40 -14.86 7.71 5.74
C ASP A 40 -13.81 7.48 6.85
N LEU A 41 -13.15 6.31 6.81
CA LEU A 41 -12.11 5.97 7.76
C LEU A 41 -10.83 6.75 7.43
N PRO A 42 -10.16 7.34 8.43
CA PRO A 42 -8.90 8.01 8.19
C PRO A 42 -7.88 7.03 7.61
N THR A 43 -7.25 7.41 6.50
CA THR A 43 -6.15 6.63 5.92
C THR A 43 -4.90 6.82 6.79
N LEU A 44 -4.43 5.73 7.40
CA LEU A 44 -3.18 5.72 8.17
C LEU A 44 -1.99 5.51 7.21
N ALA A 45 -1.13 6.52 7.09
CA ALA A 45 0.11 6.41 6.35
C ALA A 45 1.24 5.88 7.26
N LEU A 46 1.79 4.71 6.94
CA LEU A 46 2.94 4.11 7.63
C LEU A 46 4.18 4.17 6.73
N SER A 47 5.34 4.48 7.31
CA SER A 47 6.64 4.50 6.61
C SER A 47 7.61 3.53 7.29
N PRO A 48 7.62 2.24 6.91
CA PRO A 48 8.48 1.25 7.54
C PRO A 48 9.96 1.54 7.24
N THR A 49 10.78 1.57 8.28
CA THR A 49 12.23 1.67 8.17
C THR A 49 12.87 0.31 8.44
N PRO A 50 13.73 -0.23 7.55
CA PRO A 50 14.38 -1.50 7.77
C PRO A 50 15.33 -1.42 8.98
N VAL A 51 15.17 -2.36 9.92
CA VAL A 51 16.00 -2.45 11.13
C VAL A 51 17.14 -3.46 11.00
N ALA A 52 16.98 -4.44 10.12
CA ALA A 52 17.99 -5.46 9.80
C ALA A 52 17.71 -6.09 8.45
N SER A 53 18.78 -6.55 7.79
CA SER A 53 18.74 -7.32 6.55
C SER A 53 19.61 -8.57 6.70
N ASN A 54 19.51 -9.53 5.77
CA ASN A 54 20.30 -10.77 5.77
C ASN A 54 20.11 -11.65 7.01
N VAL A 55 18.88 -11.69 7.55
CA VAL A 55 18.50 -12.60 8.63
C VAL A 55 17.55 -13.66 8.06
N PRO A 56 18.06 -14.83 7.60
CA PRO A 56 17.22 -15.86 7.02
C PRO A 56 16.30 -16.50 8.07
N LEU A 57 15.06 -16.80 7.65
CA LEU A 57 14.02 -17.48 8.43
C LEU A 57 13.85 -16.92 9.86
N PRO A 58 13.57 -15.61 10.03
CA PRO A 58 13.31 -15.04 11.34
C PRO A 58 11.94 -15.51 11.84
N ILE A 59 11.88 -16.02 13.07
CA ILE A 59 10.65 -16.53 13.70
C ILE A 59 10.19 -15.67 14.89
N GLY A 60 10.96 -14.64 15.24
CA GLY A 60 10.60 -13.72 16.30
C GLY A 60 11.70 -12.71 16.59
N MET A 61 11.32 -11.67 17.34
CA MET A 61 12.27 -10.68 17.84
C MET A 61 11.85 -10.17 19.22
N THR A 62 12.83 -9.80 20.04
CA THR A 62 12.59 -9.22 21.37
C THR A 62 13.73 -8.28 21.77
N HIS A 63 13.59 -7.59 22.90
CA HIS A 63 14.65 -6.81 23.54
C HIS A 63 14.98 -7.39 24.92
N ALA A 64 16.16 -7.09 25.46
CA ALA A 64 16.60 -7.65 26.75
C ALA A 64 16.00 -6.97 27.99
N GLY A 65 15.25 -5.87 27.84
CA GLY A 65 14.73 -5.09 28.98
C GLY A 65 15.82 -4.46 29.87
N ASP A 66 17.07 -4.39 29.40
CA ASP A 66 18.26 -4.05 30.20
C ASP A 66 18.83 -2.65 29.92
N GLY A 67 18.11 -1.81 29.16
CA GLY A 67 18.59 -0.49 28.75
C GLY A 67 19.70 -0.50 27.69
N SER A 68 20.12 -1.67 27.19
CA SER A 68 21.22 -1.77 26.21
C SER A 68 20.83 -1.42 24.77
N ASN A 69 19.53 -1.21 24.50
CA ASN A 69 18.96 -0.97 23.16
C ASN A 69 19.35 -2.03 22.13
N ARG A 70 19.50 -3.29 22.56
CA ARG A 70 19.73 -4.44 21.69
C ARG A 70 18.40 -5.09 21.31
N LEU A 71 18.23 -5.38 20.01
CA LEU A 71 17.19 -6.27 19.51
C LEU A 71 17.79 -7.65 19.24
N PHE A 72 17.10 -8.69 19.67
CA PHE A 72 17.46 -10.08 19.51
C PHE A 72 16.51 -10.70 18.49
N ILE A 73 17.03 -11.17 17.37
CA ILE A 73 16.25 -11.80 16.31
C ILE A 73 16.50 -13.31 16.37
N ILE A 74 15.43 -14.08 16.48
CA ILE A 74 15.45 -15.53 16.59
C ILE A 74 15.32 -16.12 15.18
N GLN A 75 16.28 -16.95 14.78
CA GLN A 75 16.29 -17.65 13.50
C GLN A 75 15.85 -19.10 13.69
N GLN A 76 15.00 -19.61 12.80
CA GLN A 76 14.50 -20.98 12.85
C GLN A 76 15.62 -22.05 12.90
N ALA A 77 16.77 -21.76 12.30
CA ALA A 77 17.93 -22.64 12.31
C ALA A 77 18.61 -22.80 13.68
N GLY A 78 18.16 -22.12 14.73
CA GLY A 78 18.77 -22.19 16.07
C GLY A 78 19.85 -21.14 16.32
N ARG A 79 19.73 -19.96 15.71
CA ARG A 79 20.62 -18.81 15.96
C ARG A 79 19.86 -17.64 16.53
N ILE A 80 20.50 -16.90 17.43
CA ILE A 80 20.02 -15.58 17.90
C ILE A 80 21.00 -14.52 17.41
N ARG A 81 20.52 -13.57 16.61
CA ARG A 81 21.30 -12.43 16.11
C ARG A 81 20.99 -11.16 16.91
N ILE A 82 21.97 -10.28 17.04
CA ILE A 82 21.79 -8.99 17.72
C ILE A 82 21.81 -7.87 16.69
N VAL A 83 20.83 -6.98 16.76
CA VAL A 83 20.92 -5.63 16.21
C VAL A 83 21.24 -4.69 17.36
N LYS A 84 22.27 -3.86 17.18
CA LYS A 84 22.65 -2.81 18.12
C LYS A 84 23.04 -1.58 17.33
N ASN A 85 22.56 -0.39 17.72
CA ASN A 85 22.84 0.87 17.02
C ASN A 85 22.53 0.78 15.51
N ASN A 86 21.35 0.23 15.16
CA ASN A 86 20.91 0.01 13.78
C ASN A 86 21.82 -0.89 12.92
N ALA A 87 22.76 -1.63 13.52
CA ALA A 87 23.64 -2.55 12.83
C ALA A 87 23.45 -3.98 13.32
N LEU A 88 23.37 -4.92 12.38
CA LEU A 88 23.40 -6.35 12.67
C LEU A 88 24.84 -6.74 13.04
N LEU A 89 25.03 -7.28 14.24
CA LEU A 89 26.35 -7.74 14.68
C LEU A 89 26.79 -8.98 13.89
N ALA A 90 28.08 -9.07 13.59
CA ALA A 90 28.65 -10.19 12.83
C ALA A 90 28.52 -11.52 13.60
N ALA A 91 28.90 -11.52 14.89
CA ALA A 91 28.76 -12.68 15.75
C ALA A 91 27.30 -12.85 16.24
N PRO A 92 26.76 -14.08 16.25
CA PRO A 92 25.49 -14.35 16.91
C PRO A 92 25.66 -14.23 18.43
N PHE A 93 24.55 -13.95 19.13
CA PHE A 93 24.49 -14.07 20.59
C PHE A 93 24.57 -15.53 21.03
N LEU A 94 23.85 -16.41 20.32
CA LEU A 94 23.78 -17.83 20.57
C LEU A 94 23.68 -18.56 19.23
N ASP A 95 24.45 -19.64 19.10
CA ASP A 95 24.34 -20.58 17.98
C ASP A 95 24.23 -22.00 18.55
N ILE A 96 23.06 -22.60 18.40
CA ILE A 96 22.78 -24.00 18.75
C ILE A 96 22.35 -24.80 17.51
N THR A 97 22.76 -24.38 16.32
CA THR A 97 22.40 -25.02 15.04
C THR A 97 22.67 -26.52 15.01
N THR A 98 23.73 -26.98 15.68
CA THR A 98 24.08 -28.40 15.78
C THR A 98 23.10 -29.23 16.63
N ARG A 99 22.22 -28.57 17.39
CA ARG A 99 21.23 -29.18 18.28
C ARG A 99 19.80 -28.96 17.81
N VAL A 100 19.61 -28.28 16.68
CA VAL A 100 18.29 -27.95 16.14
C VAL A 100 18.10 -28.69 14.82
N SER A 101 17.13 -29.61 14.78
CA SER A 101 16.60 -30.12 13.52
C SER A 101 15.69 -29.04 12.94
N CYS A 102 16.21 -28.25 12.01
CA CYS A 102 15.49 -27.10 11.48
C CYS A 102 14.63 -27.44 10.27
N CYS A 103 13.83 -26.42 9.97
CA CYS A 103 13.34 -26.04 8.66
C CYS A 103 12.01 -26.72 8.28
N GLY A 104 11.04 -25.89 7.90
CA GLY A 104 9.62 -26.24 7.74
C GLY A 104 8.80 -26.05 9.02
N GLU A 105 7.48 -26.15 8.89
CA GLU A 105 6.57 -26.18 10.03
C GLU A 105 6.81 -27.48 10.83
N ARG A 106 6.87 -27.39 12.15
CA ARG A 106 6.85 -28.58 13.04
C ARG A 106 5.57 -28.60 13.88
N GLY A 107 4.55 -27.88 13.40
CA GLY A 107 3.24 -27.63 13.99
C GLY A 107 2.36 -26.85 13.00
N LEU A 108 1.30 -26.18 13.48
CA LEU A 108 0.37 -25.44 12.61
C LEU A 108 0.82 -23.99 12.33
N LEU A 109 1.67 -23.38 13.16
CA LEU A 109 2.16 -22.00 13.03
C LEU A 109 3.56 -21.83 13.66
N GLY A 110 4.35 -22.91 13.66
CA GLY A 110 5.50 -23.11 14.55
C GLY A 110 5.55 -24.54 15.10
#